data_AF-A0A395JF51-F1
#
_entry.id   AF-A0A395JF51-F1
#
_cell.length_a   1.000
_cell.length_b   1.000
_cell.length_c   1.000
_cell.angle_alpha   90.00
_cell.angle_beta   90.00
_cell.angle_gamma   90.00
#
_symmetry.space_group_name_H-M   'P 1'
#
loop_
_entity.id
_entity.type
_entity.pdbx_description
1 polymer ?
#
loop_
_entity_poly.entity_id
_entity_poly.type
_entity_poly.pdbx_seq_one_letter_code
_entity_poly.pdbx_strand_id
1 'polypeptide(L)'
;MTRPLNNRQFFILALGVAVLLRLLLMPFFAHVDLFSEYRRVYYVLEQGLYFDNAHRSVIFFIELFFAWLSQAFITIDQAIFSLPDPTRSVASLSDYSFFLNDPHIFRYLLLFKLPYLIFDIATAAVIWRFIDDPIHKRIALLIWLFNPVTLFATYIFGRFEVISLFFLAASALQLKQHRLLAATILFAISLHCREINLLFAPFFLLALIDFKDPALRNALVVSIAASIIGLLFLCPSWLFPKLGGDLSLFVDTTADHGNDAFNKLLSLGYYWFYPVIIGLASLAIYAWESGHRSHAERYVSCCAVALFIYFGFNVHSIHYAAWLTIFPILSIQYGKKVVLPFIVFSAAWVVLWLLKTDNGVFTLFLAAPLSSDFIGRGFFPAWYNLHIAPTGVDLHQAIQIMRALFFVVMGFFTYRVLRANHKLEQ
;
A
#
# COMPACT_ATOMS: atom_id res chain seq x y z
N MET A 1 30.61 4.59 28.94
CA MET A 1 29.83 5.58 28.16
C MET A 1 29.98 5.27 26.68
N THR A 2 28.94 4.74 26.03
CA THR A 2 28.94 4.48 24.59
C THR A 2 28.75 5.79 23.83
N ARG A 3 29.66 6.13 22.90
CA ARG A 3 29.51 7.32 22.04
C ARG A 3 28.18 7.21 21.26
N PRO A 4 27.36 8.28 21.19
CA PRO A 4 26.12 8.24 20.43
C PRO A 4 26.41 7.98 18.96
N LEU A 5 25.64 7.09 18.32
CA LEU A 5 25.78 6.79 16.90
C LEU A 5 25.56 8.05 16.06
N ASN A 6 26.43 8.26 15.06
CA ASN A 6 26.16 9.28 14.05
C ASN A 6 24.96 8.85 13.17
N ASN A 7 24.40 9.78 12.40
CA ASN A 7 23.18 9.49 11.61
C ASN A 7 23.37 8.37 10.59
N ARG A 8 24.55 8.26 9.97
CA ARG A 8 24.83 7.19 9.00
C ARG A 8 24.91 5.82 9.67
N GLN A 9 25.61 5.73 10.80
CA GLN A 9 25.69 4.52 11.61
C GLN A 9 24.31 4.10 12.11
N PHE A 10 23.51 5.06 12.58
CA PHE A 10 22.14 4.81 13.00
C PHE A 10 21.29 4.24 11.85
N PHE A 11 21.34 4.87 10.66
CA PHE A 11 20.60 4.40 9.49
C PHE A 11 20.98 2.96 9.12
N ILE A 12 22.29 2.67 9.02
CA ILE A 12 22.79 1.33 8.65
C ILE A 12 22.38 0.29 9.69
N LEU A 13 22.53 0.60 10.98
CA LEU A 13 22.17 -0.34 12.06
C LEU A 13 20.67 -0.61 12.09
N ALA A 14 19.84 0.45 12.09
CA ALA A 14 18.39 0.32 12.11
C ALA A 14 17.89 -0.45 10.88
N LEU A 15 18.40 -0.11 9.70
CA LEU A 15 18.07 -0.81 8.45
C LEU A 15 18.51 -2.28 8.49
N GLY A 16 19.72 -2.57 8.98
CA GLY A 16 20.23 -3.94 9.09
C GLY A 16 19.35 -4.82 9.99
N VAL A 17 18.97 -4.32 11.16
CA VAL A 17 18.04 -5.03 12.06
C VAL A 17 16.67 -5.21 11.41
N ALA A 18 16.16 -4.18 10.74
CA ALA A 18 14.87 -4.21 10.07
C ALA A 18 14.84 -5.18 8.89
N VAL A 19 15.91 -5.27 8.10
CA VAL A 19 16.07 -6.24 7.00
C VAL A 19 16.18 -7.65 7.55
N LEU A 20 16.94 -7.88 8.61
CA LEU A 20 17.03 -9.18 9.27
C LEU A 20 15.64 -9.65 9.73
N LEU A 21 14.87 -8.78 10.39
CA LEU A 21 13.49 -9.08 10.79
C LEU A 21 12.62 -9.50 9.59
N ARG A 22 12.73 -8.81 8.45
CA ARG A 22 11.96 -9.13 7.24
C ARG A 22 12.37 -10.46 6.63
N LEU A 23 13.68 -10.72 6.54
CA LEU A 23 14.20 -12.00 6.05
C LEU A 23 13.75 -13.17 6.93
N LEU A 24 13.57 -12.94 8.24
CA LEU A 24 12.98 -13.93 9.15
C LEU A 24 11.47 -14.11 8.95
N LEU A 25 10.73 -13.12 8.45
CA LEU A 25 9.29 -13.24 8.20
C LEU A 25 8.96 -13.80 6.81
N MET A 26 9.69 -13.37 5.79
CA MET A 26 9.43 -13.67 4.38
C MET A 26 9.15 -15.15 4.07
N PRO A 27 9.97 -16.12 4.51
CA PRO A 27 9.77 -17.52 4.13
C PRO A 27 8.61 -18.19 4.86
N PHE A 28 8.24 -17.75 6.06
CA PHE A 28 7.37 -18.54 6.94
C PHE A 28 5.90 -18.16 6.91
N PHE A 29 5.57 -17.04 6.29
CA PHE A 29 4.20 -16.56 6.22
C PHE A 29 3.75 -16.42 4.77
N ALA A 30 2.48 -16.62 4.46
CA ALA A 30 1.94 -16.34 3.13
C ALA A 30 0.43 -16.25 3.15
N HIS A 31 -0.14 -15.55 2.17
CA HIS A 31 -1.56 -15.58 1.88
C HIS A 31 -1.80 -16.17 0.48
N VAL A 32 -3.00 -16.69 0.23
CA VAL A 32 -3.38 -17.25 -1.08
C VAL A 32 -3.29 -16.22 -2.21
N ASP A 33 -3.49 -14.94 -1.91
CA ASP A 33 -3.34 -13.85 -2.87
C ASP A 33 -1.93 -13.82 -3.46
N LEU A 34 -0.89 -13.91 -2.62
CA LEU A 34 0.50 -13.92 -3.09
C LEU A 34 0.72 -15.08 -4.06
N PHE A 35 0.23 -16.27 -3.70
CA PHE A 35 0.32 -17.44 -4.56
C PHE A 35 -0.46 -17.24 -5.88
N SER A 36 -1.65 -16.66 -5.81
CA SER A 36 -2.49 -16.37 -6.98
C SER A 36 -1.82 -15.38 -7.94
N GLU A 37 -1.17 -14.32 -7.43
CA GLU A 37 -0.38 -13.40 -8.25
C GLU A 37 0.73 -14.15 -8.98
N TYR A 38 1.54 -14.94 -8.27
CA TYR A 38 2.68 -15.64 -8.85
C TYR A 38 2.27 -16.77 -9.82
N ARG A 39 1.13 -17.45 -9.62
CA ARG A 39 0.57 -18.38 -10.62
C ARG A 39 0.32 -17.69 -11.95
N ARG A 40 -0.26 -16.49 -11.95
CA ARG A 40 -0.52 -15.72 -13.18
C ARG A 40 0.78 -15.26 -13.84
N VAL A 41 1.74 -14.84 -13.04
CA VAL A 41 3.07 -14.46 -13.54
C VAL A 41 3.77 -15.64 -14.22
N TYR A 42 3.75 -16.84 -13.60
CA TYR A 42 4.35 -18.02 -14.21
C TYR A 42 3.59 -18.53 -15.43
N TYR A 43 2.26 -18.47 -15.42
CA TYR A 43 1.46 -18.76 -16.61
C TYR A 43 1.91 -17.90 -17.81
N VAL A 44 2.15 -16.61 -17.60
CA VAL A 44 2.66 -15.70 -18.64
C VAL A 44 4.07 -16.08 -19.10
N LEU A 45 4.97 -16.43 -18.17
CA LEU A 45 6.32 -16.89 -18.52
C LEU A 45 6.30 -18.17 -19.35
N GLU A 46 5.38 -19.09 -19.06
CA GLU A 46 5.27 -20.38 -19.75
C GLU A 46 4.63 -20.25 -21.14
N GLN A 47 3.54 -19.49 -21.25
CA GLN A 47 2.78 -19.37 -22.50
C GLN A 47 3.32 -18.28 -23.43
N GLY A 48 4.16 -17.38 -22.94
CA GLY A 48 4.66 -16.23 -23.71
C GLY A 48 3.57 -15.21 -24.06
N LEU A 49 2.39 -15.31 -23.44
CA LEU A 49 1.24 -14.43 -23.68
C LEU A 49 1.32 -13.20 -22.77
N TYR A 50 1.16 -12.00 -23.34
CA TYR A 50 1.16 -10.77 -22.56
C TYR A 50 -0.16 -10.59 -21.81
N PHE A 51 -0.06 -10.40 -20.51
CA PHE A 51 -1.19 -10.10 -19.64
C PHE A 51 -1.57 -8.63 -19.73
N ASP A 52 -2.81 -8.33 -20.11
CA ASP A 52 -3.33 -6.98 -20.05
C ASP A 52 -3.95 -6.69 -18.67
N ASN A 53 -3.05 -6.38 -17.73
CA ASN A 53 -3.40 -5.72 -16.49
C ASN A 53 -2.88 -4.28 -16.52
N ALA A 54 -3.39 -3.51 -17.48
CA ALA A 54 -2.98 -2.12 -17.69
C ALA A 54 -2.97 -1.27 -16.41
N HIS A 55 -3.87 -1.57 -15.47
CA HIS A 55 -4.01 -0.83 -14.21
C HIS A 55 -3.01 -1.26 -13.11
N ARG A 56 -2.30 -2.40 -13.26
CA ARG A 56 -1.21 -2.85 -12.37
C ARG A 56 0.09 -3.20 -13.10
N SER A 57 0.28 -2.65 -14.30
CA SER A 57 1.36 -3.04 -15.20
C SER A 57 2.74 -2.96 -14.55
N VAL A 58 3.02 -1.90 -13.77
CA VAL A 58 4.32 -1.73 -13.11
C VAL A 58 4.61 -2.87 -12.15
N ILE A 59 3.64 -3.25 -11.32
CA ILE A 59 3.81 -4.34 -10.36
C ILE A 59 3.96 -5.66 -11.08
N PHE A 60 3.10 -5.90 -12.06
CA PHE A 60 3.14 -7.11 -12.86
C PHE A 60 4.52 -7.32 -13.52
N PHE A 61 5.11 -6.29 -14.14
CA PHE A 61 6.43 -6.42 -14.77
C PHE A 61 7.57 -6.57 -13.75
N ILE A 62 7.46 -5.95 -12.58
CA ILE A 62 8.42 -6.18 -11.49
C ILE A 62 8.33 -7.65 -11.06
N GLU A 63 7.14 -8.16 -10.76
CA GLU A 63 6.95 -9.55 -10.34
C GLU A 63 7.36 -10.54 -11.42
N LEU A 64 7.07 -10.24 -12.70
CA LEU A 64 7.51 -11.01 -13.86
C LEU A 64 9.04 -11.10 -13.95
N PHE A 65 9.73 -9.97 -13.81
CA PHE A 65 11.19 -9.94 -13.81
C PHE A 65 11.77 -10.77 -12.66
N PHE A 66 11.21 -10.64 -11.45
CA PHE A 66 11.67 -11.40 -10.29
C PHE A 66 11.31 -12.89 -10.36
N ALA A 67 10.16 -13.24 -10.95
CA ALA A 67 9.77 -14.62 -11.21
C ALA A 67 10.70 -15.26 -12.25
N TRP A 68 11.03 -14.55 -13.33
CA TRP A 68 12.05 -15.00 -14.29
C TRP A 68 13.41 -15.20 -13.62
N LEU A 69 13.87 -14.22 -12.83
CA LEU A 69 15.14 -14.32 -12.09
C LEU A 69 15.13 -15.49 -11.10
N SER A 70 13.99 -15.76 -10.46
CA SER A 70 13.85 -16.84 -9.48
C SER A 70 14.09 -18.21 -10.11
N GLN A 71 13.82 -18.42 -11.40
CA GLN A 71 14.05 -19.70 -12.09
C GLN A 71 15.52 -20.15 -12.06
N ALA A 72 16.47 -19.23 -11.85
CA ALA A 72 17.87 -19.58 -11.64
C ALA A 72 18.16 -20.20 -10.25
N PHE A 73 17.25 -20.06 -9.29
CA PHE A 73 17.42 -20.46 -7.89
C PHE A 73 16.43 -21.54 -7.43
N ILE A 74 15.31 -21.70 -8.14
CA ILE A 74 14.25 -22.67 -7.87
C ILE A 74 13.88 -23.40 -9.16
N THR A 75 13.78 -24.73 -9.07
CA THR A 75 13.15 -25.53 -10.12
C THR A 75 11.65 -25.40 -9.95
N ILE A 76 10.96 -24.86 -10.96
CA ILE A 76 9.52 -24.68 -10.92
C ILE A 76 8.87 -25.99 -11.35
N ASP A 77 8.12 -26.59 -10.44
CA ASP A 77 7.18 -27.65 -10.80
C ASP A 77 5.95 -27.01 -11.45
N GLN A 78 5.77 -27.29 -12.75
CA GLN A 78 4.64 -26.76 -13.52
C GLN A 78 3.30 -27.19 -12.93
N ALA A 79 3.23 -28.33 -12.22
CA ALA A 79 1.99 -28.75 -11.56
C ALA A 79 1.55 -27.75 -10.48
N ILE A 80 2.50 -27.20 -9.71
CA ILE A 80 2.22 -26.29 -8.59
C ILE A 80 1.66 -24.97 -9.09
N PHE A 81 2.25 -24.41 -10.14
CA PHE A 81 1.87 -23.11 -10.68
C PHE A 81 0.89 -23.21 -11.86
N SER A 82 0.48 -24.43 -12.23
CA SER A 82 -0.47 -24.68 -13.31
C SER A 82 -1.70 -23.79 -13.15
N LEU A 83 -2.13 -23.17 -14.24
CA LEU A 83 -3.35 -22.38 -14.26
C LEU A 83 -4.17 -22.80 -15.48
N PRO A 84 -4.95 -23.89 -15.37
CA PRO A 84 -5.64 -24.48 -16.51
C PRO A 84 -6.67 -23.56 -17.14
N ASP A 85 -7.31 -22.74 -16.29
CA ASP A 85 -8.30 -21.75 -16.68
C ASP A 85 -7.82 -20.38 -16.21
N PRO A 86 -7.28 -19.55 -17.12
CA PRO A 86 -6.77 -18.24 -16.74
C PRO A 86 -7.92 -17.33 -16.27
N THR A 87 -9.18 -17.59 -16.63
CA THR A 87 -10.31 -16.75 -16.17
C THR A 87 -10.50 -16.84 -14.65
N ARG A 88 -9.99 -17.90 -14.02
CA ARG A 88 -9.94 -18.09 -12.56
C ARG A 88 -8.68 -17.48 -11.99
N SER A 89 -8.69 -16.17 -11.83
CA SER A 89 -7.53 -15.43 -11.30
C SER A 89 -7.17 -15.79 -9.85
N VAL A 90 -8.08 -16.32 -9.05
CA VAL A 90 -7.85 -16.62 -7.63
C VAL A 90 -7.62 -18.12 -7.40
N ALA A 91 -6.54 -18.46 -6.71
CA ALA A 91 -6.24 -19.84 -6.36
C ALA A 91 -7.25 -20.40 -5.35
N SER A 92 -7.63 -21.66 -5.54
CA SER A 92 -8.49 -22.37 -4.60
C SER A 92 -7.73 -22.78 -3.33
N LEU A 93 -8.45 -23.13 -2.26
CA LEU A 93 -7.82 -23.69 -1.05
C LEU A 93 -7.09 -25.00 -1.34
N SER A 94 -7.56 -25.81 -2.29
CA SER A 94 -6.86 -27.04 -2.70
C SER A 94 -5.55 -26.73 -3.43
N ASP A 95 -5.54 -25.76 -4.34
CA ASP A 95 -4.30 -25.35 -5.02
C ASP A 95 -3.28 -24.81 -4.01
N TYR A 96 -3.77 -23.99 -3.07
CA TYR A 96 -2.95 -23.44 -2.02
C TYR A 96 -2.42 -24.53 -1.09
N SER A 97 -3.24 -25.53 -0.73
CA SER A 97 -2.80 -26.69 0.04
C SER A 97 -1.75 -27.51 -0.70
N PHE A 98 -1.84 -27.64 -2.03
CA PHE A 98 -0.82 -28.32 -2.83
C PHE A 98 0.52 -27.56 -2.77
N PHE A 99 0.47 -26.24 -2.97
CA PHE A 99 1.64 -25.36 -2.83
C PHE A 99 2.27 -25.41 -1.43
N LEU A 100 1.46 -25.43 -0.37
CA LEU A 100 1.94 -25.50 1.01
C LEU A 100 2.69 -26.80 1.35
N ASN A 101 2.43 -27.89 0.61
CA ASN A 101 3.08 -29.19 0.82
C ASN A 101 4.37 -29.35 -0.01
N ASP A 102 4.76 -28.35 -0.79
CA ASP A 102 5.99 -28.41 -1.57
C ASP A 102 7.25 -28.30 -0.68
N PRO A 103 8.26 -29.19 -0.86
CA PRO A 103 9.49 -29.16 -0.06
C PRO A 103 10.33 -27.87 -0.17
N HIS A 104 10.07 -27.04 -1.18
CA HIS A 104 10.74 -25.77 -1.47
C HIS A 104 9.88 -24.54 -1.18
N ILE A 105 8.74 -24.68 -0.50
CA ILE A 105 7.84 -23.57 -0.13
C ILE A 105 8.55 -22.34 0.46
N PHE A 106 9.49 -22.55 1.39
CA PHE A 106 10.24 -21.45 2.01
C PHE A 106 11.10 -20.68 1.02
N ARG A 107 11.63 -21.36 -0.01
CA ARG A 107 12.44 -20.73 -1.07
C ARG A 107 11.54 -19.92 -2.01
N TYR A 108 10.38 -20.47 -2.40
CA TYR A 108 9.39 -19.74 -3.20
C TYR A 108 8.99 -18.44 -2.49
N LEU A 109 8.57 -18.53 -1.23
CA LEU A 109 8.09 -17.38 -0.47
C LEU A 109 9.16 -16.31 -0.22
N LEU A 110 10.41 -16.73 0.01
CA LEU A 110 11.54 -15.81 0.12
C LEU A 110 11.77 -15.05 -1.20
N LEU A 111 11.80 -15.75 -2.33
CA LEU A 111 12.06 -15.15 -3.64
C LEU A 111 10.90 -14.26 -4.11
N PHE A 112 9.66 -14.67 -3.86
CA PHE A 112 8.46 -13.90 -4.24
C PHE A 112 8.37 -12.56 -3.52
N LYS A 113 8.88 -12.46 -2.29
CA LYS A 113 8.85 -11.20 -1.53
C LYS A 113 10.11 -10.36 -1.69
N LEU A 114 11.12 -10.85 -2.40
CA LEU A 114 12.35 -10.12 -2.65
C LEU A 114 12.13 -8.75 -3.34
N PRO A 115 11.28 -8.62 -4.38
CA PRO A 115 10.95 -7.30 -4.92
C PRO A 115 10.39 -6.37 -3.84
N TYR A 116 9.52 -6.88 -2.96
CA TYR A 116 8.92 -6.08 -1.91
C TYR A 116 9.96 -5.57 -0.90
N LEU A 117 10.95 -6.41 -0.54
CA LEU A 117 12.08 -6.00 0.30
C LEU A 117 12.90 -4.87 -0.32
N ILE A 118 13.18 -4.94 -1.62
CA ILE A 118 13.96 -3.91 -2.32
C ILE A 118 13.22 -2.57 -2.29
N PHE A 119 11.92 -2.57 -2.61
CA PHE A 119 11.11 -1.34 -2.58
C PHE A 119 10.86 -0.83 -1.15
N ASP A 120 10.82 -1.70 -0.14
CA ASP A 120 10.74 -1.28 1.26
C ASP A 120 12.03 -0.55 1.72
N ILE A 121 13.20 -1.13 1.40
CA ILE A 121 14.50 -0.49 1.65
C ILE A 121 14.61 0.83 0.89
N ALA A 122 14.19 0.86 -0.37
CA ALA A 122 14.18 2.07 -1.18
C ALA A 122 13.26 3.15 -0.58
N THR A 123 12.10 2.76 -0.03
CA THR A 123 11.19 3.69 0.67
C THR A 123 11.85 4.26 1.93
N ALA A 124 12.54 3.43 2.71
CA ALA A 124 13.31 3.89 3.88
C ALA A 124 14.38 4.92 3.47
N ALA A 125 15.08 4.69 2.35
CA ALA A 125 16.05 5.64 1.80
C ALA A 125 15.39 6.95 1.33
N VAL A 126 14.20 6.89 0.71
CA VAL A 126 13.42 8.07 0.32
C VAL A 126 13.01 8.87 1.55
N ILE A 127 12.45 8.23 2.59
CA ILE A 127 12.07 8.90 3.86
C ILE A 127 13.29 9.59 4.49
N TRP A 128 14.43 8.89 4.54
CA TRP A 128 15.67 9.44 5.09
C TRP A 128 16.16 10.69 4.35
N ARG A 129 15.98 10.73 3.02
CA ARG A 129 16.31 11.91 2.19
C ARG A 129 15.23 12.99 2.21
N PHE A 130 13.99 12.64 2.51
CA PHE A 130 12.86 13.56 2.55
C PHE A 130 12.88 14.44 3.79
N ILE A 131 13.30 13.90 4.93
CA ILE A 131 13.36 14.66 6.17
C ILE A 131 14.71 15.36 6.24
N ASP A 132 14.81 16.54 6.85
CA ASP A 132 16.07 17.29 6.99
C ASP A 132 16.63 17.17 8.41
N ASP A 133 15.78 17.41 9.41
CA ASP A 133 16.15 17.40 10.81
C ASP A 133 16.65 16.00 11.25
N PRO A 134 17.86 15.90 11.85
CA PRO A 134 18.44 14.64 12.31
C PRO A 134 17.56 13.82 13.24
N ILE A 135 16.84 14.44 14.17
CA ILE A 135 16.03 13.74 15.16
C ILE A 135 14.78 13.18 14.49
N HIS A 136 14.09 14.01 13.72
CA HIS A 136 12.93 13.62 12.93
C HIS A 136 13.26 12.53 11.91
N LYS A 137 14.45 12.56 11.27
CA LYS A 137 14.93 11.49 10.38
C LYS A 137 14.92 10.14 11.09
N ARG A 138 15.49 10.08 12.29
CA ARG A 138 15.57 8.85 13.10
C ARG A 138 14.19 8.36 13.48
N ILE A 139 13.32 9.26 13.93
CA ILE A 139 11.94 8.93 14.33
C ILE A 139 11.17 8.35 13.15
N ALA A 140 11.14 9.05 12.02
CA ALA A 140 10.42 8.62 10.83
C ALA A 140 10.94 7.30 10.27
N LEU A 141 12.27 7.12 10.27
CA LEU A 141 12.90 5.87 9.86
C LEU A 141 12.47 4.72 10.78
N LEU A 142 12.50 4.91 12.10
CA LEU A 142 12.07 3.88 13.05
C LEU A 142 10.60 3.53 12.88
N ILE A 143 9.73 4.54 12.70
CA ILE A 143 8.32 4.31 12.44
C ILE A 143 8.17 3.45 11.19
N TRP A 144 8.79 3.80 10.07
CA TRP A 144 8.69 3.01 8.84
C TRP A 144 9.23 1.59 8.98
N LEU A 145 10.46 1.45 9.47
CA LEU A 145 11.18 0.17 9.52
C LEU A 145 10.51 -0.85 10.47
N PHE A 146 9.91 -0.38 11.56
CA PHE A 146 9.31 -1.23 12.60
C PHE A 146 7.79 -1.08 12.72
N ASN A 147 7.14 -0.53 11.68
CA ASN A 147 5.70 -0.42 11.66
C ASN A 147 5.06 -1.82 11.53
N PRO A 148 4.25 -2.26 12.52
CA PRO A 148 3.63 -3.57 12.49
C PRO A 148 2.67 -3.74 11.30
N VAL A 149 2.07 -2.65 10.83
CA VAL A 149 1.09 -2.69 9.72
C VAL A 149 1.76 -3.00 8.38
N THR A 150 2.89 -2.35 8.07
CA THR A 150 3.64 -2.64 6.84
C THR A 150 4.34 -3.98 6.92
N LEU A 151 4.89 -4.35 8.09
CA LEU A 151 5.45 -5.68 8.30
C LEU A 151 4.42 -6.78 8.03
N PHE A 152 3.20 -6.61 8.57
CA PHE A 152 2.11 -7.53 8.34
C PHE A 152 1.68 -7.56 6.87
N ALA A 153 1.33 -6.41 6.28
CA ALA A 153 0.79 -6.35 4.92
C ALA A 153 1.80 -6.89 3.89
N THR A 154 3.06 -6.52 4.00
CA THR A 154 4.07 -6.87 3.01
C THR A 154 4.68 -8.25 3.22
N TYR A 155 5.00 -8.65 4.46
CA TYR A 155 5.79 -9.87 4.69
C TYR A 155 4.99 -11.02 5.28
N ILE A 156 3.94 -10.75 6.05
CA ILE A 156 3.07 -11.79 6.59
C ILE A 156 2.00 -12.15 5.56
N PHE A 157 1.24 -11.15 5.11
CA PHE A 157 0.22 -11.32 4.09
C PHE A 157 0.84 -11.53 2.71
N GLY A 158 1.96 -10.85 2.39
CA GLY A 158 2.62 -11.01 1.09
C GLY A 158 2.04 -10.10 0.01
N ARG A 159 1.76 -8.84 0.34
CA ARG A 159 1.19 -7.89 -0.61
C ARG A 159 2.21 -6.85 -1.08
N PHE A 160 2.00 -6.39 -2.31
CA PHE A 160 2.91 -5.52 -3.05
C PHE A 160 2.74 -4.02 -2.78
N GLU A 161 1.90 -3.57 -1.83
CA GLU A 161 1.60 -2.14 -1.68
C GLU A 161 2.87 -1.28 -1.45
N VAL A 162 3.92 -1.86 -0.87
CA VAL A 162 5.20 -1.17 -0.65
C VAL A 162 5.84 -0.63 -1.93
N ILE A 163 5.66 -1.30 -3.07
CA ILE A 163 6.12 -0.82 -4.38
C ILE A 163 5.42 0.50 -4.73
N SER A 164 4.11 0.55 -4.51
CA SER A 164 3.33 1.75 -4.75
C SER A 164 3.69 2.88 -3.78
N LEU A 165 3.85 2.56 -2.49
CA LEU A 165 4.21 3.52 -1.46
C LEU A 165 5.58 4.16 -1.74
N PHE A 166 6.52 3.40 -2.29
CA PHE A 166 7.80 3.91 -2.77
C PHE A 166 7.61 5.01 -3.83
N PHE A 167 6.83 4.76 -4.88
CA PHE A 167 6.64 5.75 -5.96
C PHE A 167 5.92 7.02 -5.47
N LEU A 168 4.94 6.89 -4.57
CA LEU A 168 4.28 8.03 -3.94
C LEU A 168 5.25 8.86 -3.07
N ALA A 169 6.07 8.18 -2.26
CA ALA A 169 7.08 8.85 -1.44
C ALA A 169 8.16 9.52 -2.30
N ALA A 170 8.59 8.86 -3.36
CA ALA A 170 9.57 9.38 -4.29
C ALA A 170 9.03 10.59 -5.06
N SER A 171 7.76 10.57 -5.45
CA SER A 171 7.06 11.74 -6.04
C SER A 171 7.06 12.93 -5.07
N ALA A 172 6.71 12.70 -3.79
CA ALA A 172 6.79 13.75 -2.76
C ALA A 172 8.21 14.31 -2.59
N LEU A 173 9.23 13.44 -2.61
CA LEU A 173 10.64 13.86 -2.56
C LEU A 173 11.03 14.73 -3.77
N GLN A 174 10.57 14.40 -4.97
CA GLN A 174 10.83 15.23 -6.15
C GLN A 174 10.10 16.58 -6.09
N LEU A 175 8.87 16.61 -5.55
CA LEU A 175 8.17 17.88 -5.27
C LEU A 175 8.96 18.76 -4.29
N LYS A 176 9.54 18.16 -3.23
CA LYS A 176 10.37 18.88 -2.25
C LYS A 176 11.62 19.47 -2.92
N GLN A 177 12.16 18.78 -3.91
CA GLN A 177 13.34 19.20 -4.68
C GLN A 177 12.98 20.13 -5.86
N HIS A 178 11.72 20.58 -5.97
CA HIS A 178 11.21 21.41 -7.07
C HIS A 178 11.36 20.78 -8.47
N ARG A 179 11.48 19.45 -8.56
CA ARG A 179 11.62 18.70 -9.82
C ARG A 179 10.26 18.22 -10.30
N LEU A 180 9.41 19.15 -10.77
CA LEU A 180 8.00 18.89 -11.07
C LEU A 180 7.80 17.78 -12.10
N LEU A 181 8.58 17.76 -13.19
CA LEU A 181 8.47 16.71 -14.22
C LEU A 181 8.75 15.32 -13.64
N ALA A 182 9.82 15.17 -12.86
CA ALA A 182 10.16 13.90 -12.23
C ALA A 182 9.09 13.48 -11.21
N ALA A 183 8.53 14.43 -10.45
CA ALA A 183 7.43 14.17 -9.53
C ALA A 183 6.19 13.64 -10.27
N THR A 184 5.84 14.25 -11.41
CA THR A 184 4.70 13.86 -12.26
C THR A 184 4.89 12.46 -12.84
N ILE A 185 6.08 12.15 -13.36
CA ILE A 185 6.37 10.81 -13.91
C ILE A 185 6.27 9.75 -12.82
N LEU A 186 6.89 9.99 -11.64
CA LEU A 186 6.82 9.03 -10.53
C LEU A 186 5.39 8.87 -10.00
N PHE A 187 4.61 9.95 -9.96
CA PHE A 187 3.20 9.89 -9.60
C PHE A 187 2.40 9.05 -10.60
N ALA A 188 2.59 9.27 -11.91
CA ALA A 188 1.94 8.49 -12.95
C ALA A 188 2.31 7.00 -12.89
N ILE A 189 3.59 6.67 -12.64
CA ILE A 189 4.04 5.28 -12.42
C ILE A 189 3.32 4.66 -11.21
N SER A 190 3.08 5.43 -10.13
CA SER A 190 2.31 4.92 -8.99
C SER A 190 0.87 4.54 -9.37
N LEU A 191 0.23 5.24 -10.31
CA LEU A 191 -1.14 4.90 -10.75
C LEU A 191 -1.22 3.49 -11.38
N HIS A 192 -0.13 3.01 -11.98
CA HIS A 192 0.00 1.65 -12.49
C HIS A 192 0.44 0.62 -11.45
N CYS A 193 0.53 1.01 -10.18
CA CYS A 193 0.74 0.10 -9.08
C CYS A 193 -0.59 -0.28 -8.43
N ARG A 194 -1.48 0.70 -8.24
CA ARG A 194 -2.78 0.48 -7.63
C ARG A 194 -3.76 1.59 -7.98
N GLU A 195 -5.01 1.20 -8.18
CA GLU A 195 -6.13 2.07 -8.58
C GLU A 195 -6.45 3.12 -7.50
N ILE A 196 -6.25 2.77 -6.22
CA ILE A 196 -6.44 3.70 -5.09
C ILE A 196 -5.58 4.96 -5.22
N ASN A 197 -4.46 4.93 -5.95
CA ASN A 197 -3.63 6.11 -6.14
C ASN A 197 -4.29 7.20 -6.97
N LEU A 198 -5.34 6.87 -7.73
CA LEU A 198 -6.15 7.85 -8.43
C LEU A 198 -6.80 8.84 -7.45
N LEU A 199 -7.08 8.41 -6.22
CA LEU A 199 -7.52 9.28 -5.12
C LEU A 199 -6.54 10.44 -4.90
N PHE A 200 -5.24 10.23 -5.13
CA PHE A 200 -4.20 11.22 -4.91
C PHE A 200 -4.05 12.24 -6.05
N ALA A 201 -4.63 11.97 -7.23
CA ALA A 201 -4.39 12.76 -8.43
C ALA A 201 -4.84 14.24 -8.31
N PRO A 202 -6.04 14.55 -7.78
CA PRO A 202 -6.44 15.95 -7.61
C PRO A 202 -5.51 16.69 -6.64
N PHE A 203 -5.08 16.03 -5.56
CA PHE A 203 -4.15 16.62 -4.59
C PHE A 203 -2.76 16.85 -5.19
N PHE A 204 -2.29 15.92 -6.02
CA PHE A 204 -1.03 16.06 -6.73
C PHE A 204 -1.07 17.26 -7.69
N LEU A 205 -2.12 17.37 -8.52
CA LEU A 205 -2.27 18.48 -9.47
C LEU A 205 -2.38 19.83 -8.76
N LEU A 206 -3.17 19.94 -7.69
CA LEU A 206 -3.26 21.16 -6.88
C LEU A 206 -1.92 21.50 -6.22
N ALA A 207 -1.17 20.50 -5.78
CA ALA A 207 0.13 20.72 -5.19
C ALA A 207 1.13 21.38 -6.16
N LEU A 208 0.95 21.23 -7.49
CA LEU A 208 1.80 21.86 -8.51
C LEU A 208 1.58 23.37 -8.67
N ILE A 209 0.44 23.91 -8.22
CA ILE A 209 0.10 25.33 -8.39
C ILE A 209 0.96 26.19 -7.47
N ASP A 210 1.79 27.09 -8.00
CA ASP A 210 2.43 28.12 -7.20
C ASP A 210 1.58 29.38 -7.20
N PHE A 211 0.97 29.73 -6.06
CA PHE A 211 0.08 30.91 -5.98
C PHE A 211 0.80 32.24 -6.19
N LYS A 212 2.14 32.26 -6.19
CA LYS A 212 2.95 33.43 -6.56
C LYS A 212 3.10 33.56 -8.08
N ASP A 213 2.92 32.48 -8.82
CA ASP A 213 3.04 32.47 -10.27
C ASP A 213 1.75 32.98 -10.96
N PRO A 214 1.87 33.60 -12.15
CA PRO A 214 0.71 33.98 -12.95
C PRO A 214 -0.21 32.79 -13.25
N ALA A 215 -1.52 33.01 -13.25
CA ALA A 215 -2.53 31.97 -13.49
C ALA A 215 -2.28 31.16 -14.78
N LEU A 216 -1.81 31.82 -15.85
CA LEU A 216 -1.48 31.15 -17.12
C LEU A 216 -0.33 30.14 -16.98
N ARG A 217 0.72 30.47 -16.20
CA ARG A 217 1.84 29.57 -15.95
C ARG A 217 1.36 28.35 -15.15
N ASN A 218 0.56 28.58 -14.10
CA ASN A 218 -0.03 27.49 -13.32
C ASN A 218 -0.93 26.59 -14.18
N ALA A 219 -1.78 27.17 -15.02
CA ALA A 219 -2.63 26.43 -15.95
C ALA A 219 -1.80 25.55 -16.90
N LEU A 220 -0.69 26.08 -17.44
CA LEU A 220 0.21 25.33 -18.31
C LEU A 220 0.88 24.17 -17.57
N VAL A 221 1.44 24.41 -16.37
CA VAL A 221 2.11 23.37 -15.57
C VAL A 221 1.14 22.23 -15.22
N VAL A 222 -0.06 22.58 -14.75
CA VAL A 222 -1.10 21.59 -14.41
C VAL A 222 -1.57 20.83 -15.65
N SER A 223 -1.77 21.51 -16.78
CA SER A 223 -2.21 20.88 -18.04
C SER A 223 -1.18 19.91 -18.61
N ILE A 224 0.11 20.28 -18.55
CA ILE A 224 1.21 19.39 -18.96
C ILE A 224 1.27 18.18 -18.03
N ALA A 225 1.18 18.39 -16.71
CA ALA A 225 1.22 17.30 -15.75
C ALA A 225 0.03 16.35 -15.92
N ALA A 226 -1.18 16.87 -16.08
CA ALA A 226 -2.39 16.10 -16.36
C ALA A 226 -2.26 15.32 -17.68
N SER A 227 -1.72 15.94 -18.72
CA SER A 227 -1.45 15.27 -20.01
C SER A 227 -0.45 14.13 -19.86
N ILE A 228 0.65 14.32 -19.12
CA ILE A 228 1.64 13.26 -18.86
C ILE A 228 1.00 12.12 -18.06
N ILE A 229 0.25 12.44 -17.01
CA ILE A 229 -0.46 11.45 -16.19
C ILE A 229 -1.45 10.66 -17.05
N GLY A 230 -2.29 11.35 -17.82
CA GLY A 230 -3.28 10.71 -18.70
C GLY A 230 -2.63 9.86 -19.79
N LEU A 231 -1.57 10.37 -20.44
CA LEU A 231 -0.84 9.62 -21.46
C LEU A 231 -0.20 8.36 -20.88
N LEU A 232 0.51 8.46 -19.76
CA LEU A 232 1.13 7.31 -19.12
C LEU A 232 0.06 6.32 -18.65
N PHE A 233 -1.00 6.80 -18.01
CA PHE A 233 -2.10 5.97 -17.51
C PHE A 233 -2.81 5.17 -18.62
N LEU A 234 -3.06 5.79 -19.77
CA LEU A 234 -3.76 5.16 -20.89
C LEU A 234 -2.86 4.37 -21.83
N CYS A 235 -1.54 4.64 -21.82
CA CYS A 235 -0.59 4.03 -22.75
C CYS A 235 -0.58 2.49 -22.67
N PRO A 236 -0.52 1.84 -21.50
CA PRO A 236 -0.58 0.38 -21.40
C PRO A 236 -1.81 -0.24 -22.06
N SER A 237 -3.01 0.29 -21.78
CA SER A 237 -4.26 -0.22 -22.37
C SER A 237 -4.29 -0.08 -23.90
N TRP A 238 -3.62 0.92 -24.45
CA TRP A 238 -3.53 1.09 -25.90
C TRP A 238 -2.43 0.24 -26.54
N LEU A 239 -1.31 0.04 -25.83
CA LEU A 239 -0.11 -0.62 -26.34
C LEU A 239 -0.19 -2.14 -26.24
N PHE A 240 -0.63 -2.69 -25.10
CA PHE A 240 -0.56 -4.13 -24.84
C PHE A 240 -1.39 -4.97 -25.81
N PRO A 241 -2.65 -4.61 -26.17
CA PRO A 241 -3.39 -5.36 -27.18
C PRO A 241 -2.68 -5.41 -28.53
N LYS A 242 -1.97 -4.33 -28.91
CA LYS A 242 -1.22 -4.27 -30.17
C LYS A 242 0.06 -5.11 -30.15
N LEU A 243 0.60 -5.38 -28.97
CA LEU A 243 1.74 -6.27 -28.77
C LEU A 243 1.31 -7.73 -28.61
N GLY A 244 0.04 -8.06 -28.86
CA GLY A 244 -0.50 -9.42 -28.74
C GLY A 244 -0.94 -9.78 -27.33
N GLY A 245 -1.16 -8.80 -26.45
CA GLY A 245 -1.77 -9.02 -25.14
C GLY A 245 -3.26 -9.32 -25.26
N ASP A 246 -3.76 -10.27 -24.47
CA ASP A 246 -5.17 -10.66 -24.44
C ASP A 246 -5.80 -10.37 -23.07
N LEU A 247 -6.68 -9.36 -23.06
CA LEU A 247 -7.44 -8.86 -21.91
C LEU A 247 -8.47 -9.87 -21.41
N SER A 248 -8.91 -10.79 -22.26
CA SER A 248 -9.98 -11.74 -21.96
C SER A 248 -9.53 -12.91 -21.07
N LEU A 249 -8.21 -13.14 -20.95
CA LEU A 249 -7.68 -14.32 -20.29
C LEU A 249 -7.96 -14.36 -18.78
N PHE A 250 -8.15 -13.24 -18.09
CA PHE A 250 -8.37 -13.22 -16.62
C PHE A 250 -9.56 -12.35 -16.19
N VAL A 251 -10.36 -11.93 -17.17
CA VAL A 251 -11.59 -11.19 -16.91
C VAL A 251 -12.71 -12.18 -17.02
N ASP A 252 -13.46 -12.33 -15.94
CA ASP A 252 -14.72 -13.07 -15.96
C ASP A 252 -15.57 -12.51 -17.10
N THR A 253 -15.87 -13.34 -18.10
CA THR A 253 -16.65 -12.94 -19.29
C THR A 253 -18.08 -12.55 -18.95
N THR A 254 -18.50 -12.78 -17.71
CA THR A 254 -19.77 -12.31 -17.14
C THR A 254 -19.65 -11.01 -16.33
N ALA A 255 -18.42 -10.56 -16.01
CA ALA A 255 -18.15 -9.29 -15.35
C ALA A 255 -17.93 -8.19 -16.40
N ASP A 256 -18.89 -7.28 -16.51
CA ASP A 256 -18.94 -6.19 -17.50
C ASP A 256 -17.58 -5.44 -17.66
N HIS A 257 -16.94 -5.67 -18.81
CA HIS A 257 -15.50 -5.54 -19.14
C HIS A 257 -14.82 -4.16 -19.03
N GLY A 258 -15.41 -3.16 -18.42
CA GLY A 258 -14.77 -1.83 -18.33
C GLY A 258 -15.59 -0.83 -17.54
N ASN A 259 -16.88 -1.09 -17.49
CA ASN A 259 -17.77 -0.43 -16.57
C ASN A 259 -17.54 -0.94 -15.16
N ASP A 260 -17.22 -2.20 -14.87
CA ASP A 260 -17.25 -2.66 -13.47
C ASP A 260 -16.12 -2.11 -12.57
N ALA A 261 -14.93 -1.76 -13.06
CA ALA A 261 -13.90 -1.12 -12.21
C ALA A 261 -14.14 0.38 -12.04
N PHE A 262 -14.50 1.07 -13.12
CA PHE A 262 -14.86 2.49 -13.10
C PHE A 262 -16.23 2.72 -12.47
N ASN A 263 -17.15 1.75 -12.54
CA ASN A 263 -18.40 1.68 -11.80
C ASN A 263 -18.13 1.21 -10.36
N LYS A 264 -17.35 0.17 -10.05
CA LYS A 264 -16.95 -0.05 -8.63
C LYS A 264 -16.27 1.17 -8.00
N LEU A 265 -15.63 2.02 -8.82
CA LEU A 265 -15.13 3.35 -8.45
C LEU A 265 -16.23 4.46 -8.46
N LEU A 266 -17.19 4.46 -9.41
CA LEU A 266 -18.21 5.50 -9.69
C LEU A 266 -19.69 5.07 -9.73
N SER A 267 -20.06 3.80 -9.95
CA SER A 267 -21.21 3.17 -9.30
C SER A 267 -20.98 3.23 -7.80
N LEU A 268 -21.38 4.39 -7.31
CA LEU A 268 -21.65 4.77 -5.96
C LEU A 268 -22.59 3.75 -5.30
N GLY A 269 -22.11 2.53 -5.04
CA GLY A 269 -22.66 1.75 -3.95
C GLY A 269 -22.72 2.69 -2.75
N TYR A 270 -23.87 2.75 -2.09
CA TYR A 270 -24.27 3.77 -1.10
C TYR A 270 -23.19 4.12 -0.04
N TYR A 271 -22.19 3.25 0.14
CA TYR A 271 -21.07 3.35 1.06
C TYR A 271 -19.83 4.11 0.54
N TRP A 272 -19.60 4.24 -0.78
CA TRP A 272 -18.37 4.83 -1.35
C TRP A 272 -18.49 6.30 -1.79
N PHE A 273 -19.71 6.84 -1.90
CA PHE A 273 -19.96 8.23 -2.32
C PHE A 273 -19.57 9.29 -1.28
N TYR A 274 -19.93 9.04 -0.01
CA TYR A 274 -19.70 9.98 1.07
C TYR A 274 -18.21 10.26 1.32
N PRO A 275 -17.30 9.27 1.33
CA PRO A 275 -15.87 9.52 1.51
C PRO A 275 -15.23 10.31 0.37
N VAL A 276 -15.71 10.14 -0.88
CA VAL A 276 -15.22 10.89 -2.04
C VAL A 276 -15.65 12.35 -1.97
N ILE A 277 -16.92 12.64 -1.71
CA ILE A 277 -17.39 14.03 -1.56
C ILE A 277 -16.77 14.69 -0.32
N ILE A 278 -16.69 14.00 0.81
CA ILE A 278 -16.05 14.53 2.03
C ILE A 278 -14.55 14.75 1.80
N GLY A 279 -13.90 13.84 1.06
CA GLY A 279 -12.51 13.96 0.63
C GLY A 279 -12.29 15.17 -0.28
N LEU A 280 -13.14 15.37 -1.29
CA LEU A 280 -13.11 16.52 -2.21
C LEU A 280 -13.44 17.84 -1.51
N ALA A 281 -14.36 17.83 -0.53
CA ALA A 281 -14.66 19.01 0.29
C ALA A 281 -13.48 19.36 1.21
N SER A 282 -12.84 18.35 1.82
CA SER A 282 -11.63 18.55 2.64
C SER A 282 -10.44 19.02 1.81
N LEU A 283 -10.37 18.58 0.55
CA LEU A 283 -9.41 18.98 -0.48
C LEU A 283 -9.60 20.44 -0.90
N ALA A 284 -10.84 20.88 -1.10
CA ALA A 284 -11.16 22.28 -1.38
C ALA A 284 -10.83 23.20 -0.19
N ILE A 285 -11.23 22.81 1.02
CA ILE A 285 -10.95 23.56 2.25
C ILE A 285 -9.44 23.62 2.52
N TYR A 286 -8.73 22.51 2.35
CA TYR A 286 -7.29 22.47 2.58
C TYR A 286 -6.50 23.23 1.51
N ALA A 287 -6.84 23.08 0.22
CA ALA A 287 -6.16 23.79 -0.86
C ALA A 287 -6.30 25.32 -0.73
N TRP A 288 -7.45 25.79 -0.23
CA TRP A 288 -7.69 27.19 0.09
C TRP A 288 -6.78 27.69 1.22
N GLU A 289 -6.71 26.97 2.35
CA GLU A 289 -5.94 27.37 3.53
C GLU A 289 -4.41 27.21 3.37
N SER A 290 -3.96 26.34 2.46
CA SER A 290 -2.56 25.93 2.35
C SER A 290 -1.77 26.58 1.22
N GLY A 291 -2.32 27.58 0.52
CA GLY A 291 -1.65 28.23 -0.61
C GLY A 291 -0.24 28.77 -0.33
N HIS A 292 0.03 29.13 0.92
CA HIS A 292 1.33 29.64 1.39
C HIS A 292 2.39 28.55 1.65
N ARG A 293 2.02 27.27 1.63
CA ARG A 293 2.91 26.14 1.92
C ARG A 293 3.63 25.63 0.67
N SER A 294 4.76 24.96 0.87
CA SER A 294 5.51 24.33 -0.23
C SER A 294 4.70 23.25 -0.97
N HIS A 295 5.03 23.00 -2.25
CA HIS A 295 4.38 21.96 -3.07
C HIS A 295 4.30 20.61 -2.35
N ALA A 296 5.42 20.14 -1.79
CA ALA A 296 5.48 18.86 -1.10
C ALA A 296 4.67 18.82 0.20
N GLU A 297 4.64 19.91 0.98
CA GLU A 297 3.84 19.96 2.22
C GLU A 297 2.36 19.87 1.93
N ARG A 298 1.91 20.56 0.88
CA ARG A 298 0.52 20.49 0.42
C ARG A 298 0.17 19.07 0.01
N TYR A 299 0.96 18.46 -0.89
CA TYR A 299 0.74 17.09 -1.34
C TYR A 299 0.68 16.09 -0.18
N VAL A 300 1.68 16.12 0.70
CA VAL A 300 1.76 15.17 1.83
C VAL A 300 0.59 15.30 2.79
N SER A 301 0.26 16.53 3.20
CA SER A 301 -0.80 16.76 4.19
C SER A 301 -2.18 16.47 3.60
N CYS A 302 -2.42 16.90 2.36
CA CYS A 302 -3.62 16.56 1.58
C CYS A 302 -3.86 15.05 1.54
N CYS A 303 -2.88 14.30 1.06
CA CYS A 303 -3.01 12.87 0.88
C CYS A 303 -3.17 12.13 2.22
N ALA A 304 -2.49 12.60 3.29
CA ALA A 304 -2.70 12.07 4.63
C ALA A 304 -4.16 12.25 5.10
N VAL A 305 -4.69 13.48 5.01
CA VAL A 305 -6.07 13.77 5.43
C VAL A 305 -7.09 13.01 4.59
N ALA A 306 -6.89 12.95 3.28
CA ALA A 306 -7.74 12.18 2.37
C ALA A 306 -7.82 10.71 2.77
N LEU A 307 -6.68 10.12 3.10
CA LEU A 307 -6.59 8.75 3.59
C LEU A 307 -7.27 8.56 4.93
N PHE A 308 -7.09 9.46 5.90
CA PHE A 308 -7.75 9.35 7.20
C PHE A 308 -9.27 9.42 7.09
N ILE A 309 -9.78 10.29 6.22
CA ILE A 309 -11.21 10.37 5.92
C ILE A 309 -11.66 9.07 5.25
N TYR A 310 -10.97 8.66 4.19
CA TYR A 310 -11.32 7.46 3.44
C TYR A 310 -11.37 6.22 4.35
N PHE A 311 -10.33 5.96 5.14
CA PHE A 311 -10.28 4.82 6.06
C PHE A 311 -11.14 5.00 7.31
N GLY A 312 -11.49 6.24 7.68
CA GLY A 312 -12.39 6.50 8.79
C GLY A 312 -13.83 6.10 8.49
N PHE A 313 -14.28 6.32 7.25
CA PHE A 313 -15.67 6.08 6.84
C PHE A 313 -15.91 4.74 6.14
N ASN A 314 -14.86 4.06 5.68
CA ASN A 314 -15.00 2.82 4.93
C ASN A 314 -14.51 1.59 5.72
N VAL A 315 -15.09 0.45 5.37
CA VAL A 315 -14.65 -0.85 5.88
C VAL A 315 -13.67 -1.46 4.89
N HIS A 316 -12.48 -1.79 5.37
CA HIS A 316 -11.44 -2.39 4.54
C HIS A 316 -10.88 -3.69 5.12
N SER A 317 -10.19 -4.45 4.29
CA SER A 317 -9.29 -5.51 4.75
C SER A 317 -8.12 -4.89 5.51
N ILE A 318 -7.67 -5.61 6.53
CA ILE A 318 -6.73 -5.10 7.53
C ILE A 318 -5.37 -4.70 6.94
N HIS A 319 -4.91 -5.35 5.87
CA HIS A 319 -3.64 -5.07 5.20
C HIS A 319 -3.65 -3.70 4.49
N TYR A 320 -4.80 -3.20 4.06
CA TYR A 320 -4.90 -1.88 3.41
C TYR A 320 -4.54 -0.73 4.35
N ALA A 321 -4.54 -0.93 5.66
CA ALA A 321 -4.06 0.09 6.59
C ALA A 321 -2.59 0.50 6.35
N ALA A 322 -1.81 -0.27 5.57
CA ALA A 322 -0.47 0.13 5.13
C ALA A 322 -0.46 1.47 4.37
N TRP A 323 -1.53 1.82 3.66
CA TRP A 323 -1.67 3.10 2.97
C TRP A 323 -1.64 4.30 3.92
N LEU A 324 -2.12 4.12 5.16
CA LEU A 324 -2.17 5.16 6.20
C LEU A 324 -0.80 5.54 6.79
N THR A 325 0.30 4.99 6.26
CA THR A 325 1.59 5.05 6.95
C THR A 325 2.49 6.11 6.34
N ILE A 326 2.60 6.15 5.01
CA ILE A 326 3.64 6.92 4.34
C ILE A 326 3.47 8.44 4.51
N PHE A 327 2.29 8.98 4.23
CA PHE A 327 2.07 10.43 4.29
C PHE A 327 2.16 11.02 5.70
N PRO A 328 1.58 10.41 6.76
CA PRO A 328 1.86 10.88 8.12
C PRO A 328 3.34 10.82 8.48
N ILE A 329 4.09 9.78 8.09
CA ILE A 329 5.55 9.73 8.32
C ILE A 329 6.26 10.91 7.63
N LEU A 330 5.95 11.17 6.35
CA LEU A 330 6.54 12.30 5.63
C LEU A 330 6.14 13.65 6.24
N SER A 331 4.95 13.75 6.84
CA SER A 331 4.48 14.99 7.48
C SER A 331 5.35 15.44 8.67
N ILE A 332 6.15 14.53 9.26
CA ILE A 332 7.11 14.86 10.33
C ILE A 332 8.10 15.94 9.88
N GLN A 333 8.49 15.97 8.61
CA GLN A 333 9.34 17.02 8.03
C GLN A 333 8.79 18.43 8.30
N TYR A 334 7.47 18.57 8.34
CA TYR A 334 6.77 19.84 8.55
C TYR A 334 6.39 20.04 10.03
N GLY A 335 7.12 19.38 10.93
CA GLY A 335 6.96 19.46 12.39
C GLY A 335 5.67 18.80 12.92
N LYS A 336 4.96 18.02 12.11
CA LYS A 336 3.69 17.41 12.53
C LYS A 336 3.96 16.32 13.57
N LYS A 337 3.28 16.43 14.72
CA LYS A 337 3.46 15.51 15.87
C LYS A 337 2.61 14.25 15.69
N VAL A 338 3.02 13.38 14.77
CA VAL A 338 2.26 12.17 14.40
C VAL A 338 2.66 10.90 15.15
N VAL A 339 3.74 10.92 15.95
CA VAL A 339 4.25 9.73 16.65
C VAL A 339 3.19 9.09 17.56
N LEU A 340 2.58 9.89 18.45
CA LEU A 340 1.54 9.38 19.35
C LEU A 340 0.30 8.88 18.59
N PRO A 341 -0.29 9.63 17.63
CA PRO A 341 -1.34 9.09 16.76
C PRO A 341 -0.97 7.76 16.11
N PHE A 342 0.28 7.61 15.64
CA PHE A 342 0.75 6.39 14.99
C PHE A 342 0.78 5.20 15.96
N ILE A 343 1.25 5.39 17.20
CA ILE A 343 1.25 4.35 18.23
C ILE A 343 -0.19 3.91 18.53
N VAL A 344 -1.10 4.87 18.74
CA VAL A 344 -2.52 4.57 19.03
C VAL A 344 -3.17 3.87 17.84
N PHE A 345 -2.84 4.27 16.61
CA PHE A 345 -3.28 3.62 15.38
C PHE A 345 -2.79 2.18 15.29
N SER A 346 -1.50 1.93 15.50
CA SER A 346 -0.97 0.57 15.49
C SER A 346 -1.64 -0.31 16.55
N ALA A 347 -1.88 0.22 17.75
CA ALA A 347 -2.59 -0.50 18.81
C ALA A 347 -4.04 -0.82 18.42
N ALA A 348 -4.80 0.19 17.95
CA ALA A 348 -6.18 0.01 17.50
C ALA A 348 -6.27 -0.97 16.32
N TRP A 349 -5.32 -0.88 15.39
CA TRP A 349 -5.21 -1.78 14.24
C TRP A 349 -4.94 -3.22 14.67
N VAL A 350 -4.04 -3.48 15.64
CA VAL A 350 -3.80 -4.85 16.16
C VAL A 350 -5.05 -5.44 16.77
N VAL A 351 -5.79 -4.67 17.59
CA VAL A 351 -7.03 -5.16 18.19
C VAL A 351 -8.09 -5.42 17.12
N LEU A 352 -8.23 -4.53 16.13
CA LEU A 352 -9.14 -4.73 15.02
C LEU A 352 -8.75 -5.94 14.17
N TRP A 353 -7.46 -6.17 13.94
CA TRP A 353 -6.93 -7.35 13.26
C TRP A 353 -7.34 -8.63 13.99
N LEU A 354 -7.14 -8.70 15.30
CA LEU A 354 -7.52 -9.85 16.13
C LEU A 354 -9.03 -10.12 16.08
N LEU A 355 -9.86 -9.09 16.27
CA LEU A 355 -11.33 -9.25 16.28
C LEU A 355 -11.91 -9.54 14.90
N LYS A 356 -11.27 -9.05 13.83
CA LYS A 356 -11.70 -9.23 12.45
C LYS A 356 -10.87 -10.30 11.72
N THR A 357 -10.14 -11.15 12.46
CA THR A 357 -9.49 -12.33 11.88
C THR A 357 -10.62 -13.23 11.38
N ASP A 358 -10.93 -13.13 10.09
CA ASP A 358 -12.14 -13.66 9.51
C ASP A 358 -12.20 -15.19 9.58
N ASN A 359 -13.42 -15.71 9.54
CA ASN A 359 -13.73 -17.13 9.35
C ASN A 359 -13.56 -17.54 7.86
N GLY A 360 -12.72 -16.81 7.14
CA GLY A 360 -12.57 -16.80 5.69
C GLY A 360 -11.11 -16.68 5.30
N VAL A 361 -10.85 -16.70 4.00
CA VAL A 361 -9.53 -16.91 3.43
C VAL A 361 -8.54 -15.78 3.77
N PHE A 362 -8.99 -14.58 4.19
CA PHE A 362 -8.17 -13.37 4.18
C PHE A 362 -7.15 -13.24 5.32
N THR A 363 -7.37 -13.86 6.47
CA THR A 363 -6.44 -13.79 7.60
C THR A 363 -6.11 -15.13 8.23
N LEU A 364 -6.78 -16.19 7.78
CA LEU A 364 -6.46 -17.56 8.14
C LEU A 364 -5.22 -18.03 7.35
N PHE A 365 -4.55 -19.05 7.89
CA PHE A 365 -3.49 -19.78 7.19
C PHE A 365 -2.22 -18.96 6.89
N LEU A 366 -2.11 -17.76 7.46
CA LEU A 366 -0.92 -16.92 7.27
C LEU A 366 0.37 -17.65 7.68
N ALA A 367 0.32 -18.48 8.73
CA ALA A 367 1.42 -19.30 9.20
C ALA A 367 1.40 -20.75 8.68
N ALA A 368 0.49 -21.09 7.74
CA ALA A 368 0.37 -22.45 7.20
C ALA A 368 1.65 -22.98 6.52
N PRO A 369 2.55 -22.15 5.96
CA PRO A 369 3.84 -22.64 5.48
C PRO A 369 4.71 -23.29 6.58
N LEU A 370 4.53 -22.93 7.86
CA LEU A 370 5.25 -23.57 8.97
C LEU A 370 4.66 -24.95 9.31
N SER A 371 3.35 -25.08 9.23
CA SER A 371 2.60 -26.31 9.49
C SER A 371 1.17 -26.16 9.01
N SER A 372 0.68 -27.15 8.26
CA SER A 372 -0.72 -27.24 7.88
C SER A 372 -1.66 -27.39 9.08
N ASP A 373 -1.17 -27.79 10.26
CA ASP A 373 -1.97 -27.84 11.49
C ASP A 373 -2.50 -26.46 11.90
N PHE A 374 -1.83 -25.37 11.50
CA PHE A 374 -2.33 -24.02 11.75
C PHE A 374 -3.65 -23.72 11.04
N ILE A 375 -4.03 -24.53 10.05
CA ILE A 375 -5.33 -24.45 9.39
C ILE A 375 -6.47 -24.85 10.35
N GLY A 376 -6.22 -25.77 11.28
CA GLY A 376 -7.25 -26.33 12.18
C GLY A 376 -7.30 -25.77 13.60
N ARG A 377 -6.34 -24.94 14.04
CA ARG A 377 -6.17 -24.55 15.46
C ARG A 377 -7.18 -23.52 16.01
N GLY A 378 -8.22 -23.17 15.25
CA GLY A 378 -9.19 -22.14 15.62
C GLY A 378 -8.61 -20.71 15.52
N PHE A 379 -9.48 -19.72 15.62
CA PHE A 379 -9.15 -18.30 15.41
C PHE A 379 -9.72 -17.47 16.57
N PHE A 380 -9.13 -16.29 16.81
CA PHE A 380 -9.46 -15.47 17.97
C PHE A 380 -10.95 -15.14 18.10
N PRO A 381 -11.68 -14.82 17.02
CA PRO A 381 -13.14 -14.65 17.09
C PRO A 381 -13.93 -15.87 17.59
N ALA A 382 -13.52 -17.10 17.25
CA ALA A 382 -14.15 -18.29 17.83
C ALA A 382 -13.89 -18.37 19.34
N TRP A 383 -12.64 -18.14 19.77
CA TRP A 383 -12.30 -18.08 21.19
C TRP A 383 -13.05 -16.96 21.92
N TYR A 384 -13.17 -15.77 21.31
CA TYR A 384 -13.89 -14.62 21.83
C TYR A 384 -15.37 -14.95 22.04
N ASN A 385 -16.02 -15.55 21.05
CA ASN A 385 -17.43 -15.95 21.14
C ASN A 385 -17.68 -17.00 22.22
N LEU A 386 -16.71 -17.88 22.48
CA LEU A 386 -16.82 -18.91 23.51
C LEU A 386 -16.59 -18.38 24.93
N HIS A 387 -15.65 -17.44 25.12
CA HIS A 387 -15.17 -17.05 26.45
C HIS A 387 -15.55 -15.63 26.88
N ILE A 388 -15.72 -14.69 25.95
CA ILE A 388 -15.98 -13.27 26.25
C ILE A 388 -17.42 -12.90 25.95
N ALA A 389 -17.90 -13.19 24.73
CA ALA A 389 -19.24 -12.79 24.29
C ALA A 389 -20.39 -13.23 25.23
N PRO A 390 -20.37 -14.40 25.89
CA PRO A 390 -21.48 -14.82 26.77
C PRO A 390 -21.67 -13.97 28.03
N THR A 391 -20.65 -13.21 28.44
CA THR A 391 -20.65 -12.45 29.70
C THR A 391 -20.45 -10.95 29.51
N GLY A 392 -20.35 -10.49 28.25
CA GLY A 392 -19.97 -9.12 27.95
C GLY A 392 -20.52 -8.62 26.62
N VAL A 393 -19.66 -7.92 25.89
CA VAL A 393 -19.98 -7.34 24.58
C VAL A 393 -19.90 -8.45 23.53
N ASP A 394 -20.91 -8.56 22.67
CA ASP A 394 -20.84 -9.53 21.57
C ASP A 394 -19.75 -9.15 20.57
N LEU A 395 -19.27 -10.12 19.78
CA LEU A 395 -18.16 -9.87 18.83
C LEU A 395 -18.49 -8.77 17.81
N HIS A 396 -19.74 -8.69 17.35
CA HIS A 396 -20.14 -7.66 16.40
C HIS A 396 -20.05 -6.27 17.01
N GLN A 397 -20.62 -6.09 18.21
CA GLN A 397 -20.52 -4.86 18.99
C GLN A 397 -19.06 -4.49 19.28
N ALA A 398 -18.21 -5.45 19.66
CA ALA A 398 -16.80 -5.22 19.89
C ALA A 398 -16.08 -4.70 18.62
N ILE A 399 -16.38 -5.28 17.46
CA ILE A 399 -15.89 -4.79 16.16
C ILE A 399 -16.39 -3.36 15.89
N GLN A 400 -17.65 -3.04 16.16
CA GLN A 400 -18.17 -1.67 15.94
C GLN A 400 -17.53 -0.65 16.90
N ILE A 401 -17.33 -1.00 18.17
CA ILE A 401 -16.61 -0.16 19.13
C ILE A 401 -15.20 0.11 18.63
N MET A 402 -14.49 -0.93 18.17
CA MET A 402 -13.14 -0.76 17.64
C MET A 402 -13.11 0.05 16.35
N ARG A 403 -14.13 -0.04 15.48
CA ARG A 403 -14.27 0.85 14.31
C ARG A 403 -14.48 2.30 14.73
N ALA A 404 -15.32 2.56 15.73
CA ALA A 404 -15.52 3.91 16.26
C ALA A 404 -14.22 4.47 16.86
N LEU A 405 -13.47 3.66 17.61
CA LEU A 405 -12.15 4.04 18.11
C LEU A 405 -11.17 4.31 16.96
N PHE A 406 -11.15 3.45 15.95
CA PHE A 406 -10.32 3.65 14.76
C PHE A 406 -10.64 4.97 14.04
N PHE A 407 -11.94 5.32 13.90
CA PHE A 407 -12.39 6.61 13.39
C PHE A 407 -11.89 7.78 14.24
N VAL A 408 -11.97 7.69 15.57
CA VAL A 408 -11.42 8.71 16.49
C VAL A 408 -9.92 8.87 16.29
N VAL A 409 -9.18 7.78 16.07
CA VAL A 409 -7.74 7.83 15.76
C VAL A 409 -7.47 8.51 14.42
N MET A 410 -8.28 8.27 13.39
CA MET A 410 -8.20 9.00 12.12
C MET A 410 -8.46 10.50 12.31
N GLY A 411 -9.44 10.87 13.15
CA GLY A 411 -9.67 12.26 13.55
C GLY A 411 -8.48 12.88 14.28
N PHE A 412 -7.83 12.12 15.17
CA PHE A 412 -6.64 12.56 15.88
C PHE A 412 -5.45 12.79 14.95
N PHE A 413 -5.25 11.91 13.97
CA PHE A 413 -4.27 12.10 12.90
C PHE A 413 -4.56 13.36 12.09
N THR A 414 -5.80 13.53 11.61
CA THR A 414 -6.24 14.71 10.85
C THR A 414 -5.95 15.99 11.62
N TYR A 415 -6.32 16.05 12.91
CA TYR A 415 -6.03 17.18 13.78
C TYR A 415 -4.52 17.48 13.85
N ARG A 416 -3.67 16.46 14.03
CA ARG A 416 -2.21 16.63 14.14
C ARG A 416 -1.55 17.06 12.84
N VAL A 417 -2.04 16.58 11.70
CA VAL A 417 -1.54 16.97 10.38
C VAL A 417 -1.98 18.39 10.03
N LEU A 418 -3.23 18.77 10.33
CA LEU A 418 -3.75 20.10 10.00
C LEU A 418 -3.19 21.20 10.91
N ARG A 419 -3.00 20.92 12.21
CA ARG A 419 -2.54 21.92 13.18
C ARG A 419 -1.24 22.57 12.71
N ALA A 420 -1.29 23.89 12.51
CA ALA A 420 -0.11 24.70 12.24
C ALA A 420 0.77 24.73 13.50
N ASN A 421 2.07 24.52 13.34
CA ASN A 421 3.01 24.88 14.38
C ASN A 421 3.28 26.38 14.23
N HIS A 422 2.64 27.20 15.07
CA HIS A 422 2.87 28.66 15.16
C HIS A 422 4.29 29.04 15.66
N LYS A 423 5.34 28.28 15.32
CA LYS A 423 6.67 28.44 15.91
C LYS A 423 7.84 28.47 14.94
N LEU A 424 7.65 28.88 13.67
CA LEU A 424 8.78 29.00 12.72
C LEU A 424 8.82 30.32 11.96
N GLU A 425 8.34 31.41 12.57
CA GLU A 425 8.64 32.78 12.13
C GLU A 425 9.08 33.62 13.33
N GLN A 426 10.18 33.18 13.96
CA GLN A 426 11.15 33.99 14.69
C GLN A 426 12.51 33.37 14.38
#